data_AF-A0A952IT37-F1
#
_entry.id   AF-A0A952IT37-F1
#
_cell.length_a   1.000
_cell.length_b   1.000
_cell.length_c   1.000
_cell.angle_alpha   90.00
_cell.angle_beta   90.00
_cell.angle_gamma   90.00
#
_symmetry.space_group_name_H-M   'P 1'
#
loop_
_entity.id
_entity.type
_entity.pdbx_description
1 polymer ?
#
loop_
_entity_poly.entity_id
_entity_poly.type
_entity_poly.pdbx_seq_one_letter_code
_entity_poly.pdbx_strand_id
1 'polypeptide(L)'
;MVDLPQEYLDYTPSVLVTGSAEGQGGKDLEELKGVKLDVPIKGKFDELSADFTGVLLAGLKDNITGAAKAKAKAAAEKVKAEAKAKLDAEKAKAQERLNAEKAAAKEKAQAELDAKKEEAKKKAASAAEKAKDKIKSGLGTLLK
;
A
#
# COMPACT_ATOMS: atom_id res chain seq x y z
N MET A 1 -25.76 52.15 -40.41
CA MET A 1 -24.46 51.75 -39.85
C MET A 1 -24.40 50.23 -39.94
N VAL A 2 -23.45 49.70 -40.72
CA VAL A 2 -23.24 48.25 -40.81
C VAL A 2 -22.12 47.94 -39.83
N ASP A 3 -22.44 47.17 -38.80
CA ASP A 3 -21.47 46.63 -37.86
C ASP A 3 -20.82 45.41 -38.51
N LEU A 4 -19.52 45.51 -38.83
CA LEU A 4 -18.78 44.37 -39.35
C LEU A 4 -18.44 43.44 -38.18
N PRO A 5 -18.62 42.12 -38.34
CA PRO A 5 -18.24 41.17 -37.30
C PRO A 5 -16.76 41.36 -36.95
N GLN A 6 -16.47 41.51 -35.65
CA GLN A 6 -15.09 41.52 -35.14
C GLN A 6 -14.42 40.21 -35.58
N GLU A 7 -13.32 40.31 -36.35
CA GLU A 7 -12.52 39.16 -36.81
C GLU A 7 -11.71 38.56 -35.65
N TYR A 8 -12.42 37.93 -34.71
CA TYR A 8 -11.87 37.28 -33.53
C TYR A 8 -12.15 35.79 -33.57
N LEU A 9 -11.09 34.99 -33.49
CA LEU A 9 -11.18 33.53 -33.47
C LEU A 9 -11.00 33.06 -32.02
N ASP A 10 -11.94 32.24 -31.53
CA ASP A 10 -11.82 31.50 -30.29
C ASP A 10 -12.18 30.04 -30.57
N TYR A 11 -11.15 29.19 -30.67
CA TYR A 11 -11.32 27.78 -30.97
C TYR A 11 -10.36 26.93 -30.17
N THR A 12 -10.83 25.79 -29.63
CA THR A 12 -10.01 24.90 -28.82
C THR A 12 -10.08 23.48 -29.38
N PRO A 13 -9.24 23.12 -30.36
CA PRO A 13 -9.13 21.76 -30.85
C PRO A 13 -8.55 20.82 -29.79
N SER A 14 -9.19 19.65 -29.62
CA SER A 14 -8.62 18.54 -28.86
C SER A 14 -7.70 17.71 -29.76
N VAL A 15 -6.40 17.68 -29.46
CA VAL A 15 -5.40 16.89 -30.18
C VAL A 15 -4.95 15.70 -29.34
N LEU A 16 -4.78 14.54 -29.98
CA LEU A 16 -4.29 13.33 -29.32
C LEU A 16 -2.82 13.12 -29.66
N VAL A 17 -1.97 12.96 -28.64
CA VAL A 17 -0.57 12.57 -28.85
C VAL A 17 -0.52 11.10 -29.24
N THR A 18 -0.31 10.81 -30.53
CA THR A 18 -0.26 9.45 -31.08
C THR A 18 1.15 8.84 -31.10
N GLY A 19 2.19 9.66 -30.92
CA GLY A 19 3.58 9.24 -30.85
C GLY A 19 4.52 10.40 -30.54
N SER A 20 5.69 10.10 -30.00
CA SER A 20 6.82 11.02 -29.88
C SER A 20 7.88 10.60 -30.89
N ALA A 21 8.47 11.55 -31.62
CA ALA A 21 9.67 11.26 -32.39
C ALA A 21 10.78 10.88 -31.39
N GLU A 22 11.41 9.73 -31.59
CA GLU A 22 12.52 9.24 -30.77
C GLU A 22 13.59 10.34 -30.67
N GLY A 23 13.65 11.02 -29.52
CA GLY A 23 14.69 12.01 -29.26
C GLY A 23 16.05 11.34 -29.06
N GLN A 24 17.12 12.10 -29.28
CA GLN A 24 18.53 11.67 -29.25
C GLN A 24 19.07 11.24 -27.86
N GLY A 25 18.22 10.65 -27.00
CA GLY A 25 18.51 10.28 -25.62
C GLY A 25 17.81 9.02 -25.10
N GLY A 26 17.07 8.26 -25.93
CA GLY A 26 16.72 6.86 -25.66
C GLY A 26 15.78 6.56 -24.48
N LYS A 27 15.03 7.54 -23.98
CA LYS A 27 13.87 7.31 -23.11
C LYS A 27 12.63 7.80 -23.82
N ASP A 28 11.90 6.88 -24.42
CA ASP A 28 10.60 7.15 -25.00
C ASP A 28 9.68 7.83 -23.97
N LEU A 29 9.03 8.91 -24.40
CA LEU A 29 7.89 9.50 -23.70
C LEU A 29 6.62 8.67 -24.02
N GLU A 30 6.66 7.34 -23.85
CA GLU A 30 5.47 6.48 -23.99
C GLU A 30 4.35 6.93 -23.05
N GLU A 31 4.70 7.53 -21.91
CA GLU A 31 3.75 8.09 -20.95
C GLU A 31 2.96 9.29 -21.51
N LEU A 32 3.47 9.95 -22.55
CA LEU A 32 2.76 11.02 -23.27
C LEU A 32 1.85 10.48 -24.39
N LYS A 33 2.03 9.23 -24.84
CA LYS A 33 1.10 8.62 -25.81
C LYS A 33 -0.30 8.50 -25.19
N GLY A 34 -1.31 8.85 -25.98
CA GLY A 34 -2.70 8.86 -25.54
C GLY A 34 -3.10 10.07 -24.69
N VAL A 35 -2.19 11.03 -24.44
CA VAL A 35 -2.57 12.30 -23.80
C VAL A 35 -3.37 13.14 -24.79
N LYS A 36 -4.58 13.55 -24.36
CA LYS A 36 -5.39 14.55 -25.07
C LYS A 36 -4.98 15.93 -24.57
N LEU A 37 -4.75 16.85 -25.50
CA LEU A 37 -4.36 18.23 -25.24
C LEU A 37 -5.39 19.13 -25.90
N ASP A 38 -5.95 20.06 -25.14
CA ASP A 38 -6.93 21.03 -25.66
C ASP A 38 -6.19 22.32 -25.98
N VAL A 39 -5.92 22.61 -27.25
CA VAL A 39 -5.05 23.73 -27.61
C VAL A 39 -5.88 24.98 -27.89
N PRO A 40 -5.94 25.98 -26.99
CA PRO A 40 -6.70 27.19 -27.26
C PRO A 40 -6.00 28.04 -28.32
N ILE A 41 -6.73 28.38 -29.38
CA ILE A 41 -6.34 29.33 -30.42
C ILE A 41 -7.29 30.52 -30.27
N LYS A 42 -6.78 31.60 -29.69
CA LYS A 42 -7.54 32.82 -29.38
C LYS A 42 -6.81 34.04 -29.89
N GLY A 43 -7.48 34.91 -30.64
CA GLY A 43 -6.90 36.16 -31.11
C GLY A 43 -7.59 36.72 -32.35
N LYS A 44 -7.18 37.91 -32.78
CA LYS A 44 -7.65 38.45 -34.06
C LYS A 44 -7.00 37.72 -35.23
N PHE A 45 -7.68 37.71 -36.38
CA PHE A 45 -7.18 37.01 -37.56
C PHE A 45 -5.82 37.56 -38.04
N ASP A 46 -5.63 38.87 -37.99
CA ASP A 46 -4.37 39.54 -38.33
C ASP A 46 -3.20 39.10 -37.42
N GLU A 47 -3.43 39.08 -36.10
CA GLU A 47 -2.46 38.64 -35.09
C GLU A 47 -2.13 37.14 -35.23
N LEU A 48 -3.16 36.31 -35.45
CA LEU A 48 -3.00 34.89 -35.69
C LEU A 48 -2.27 34.62 -37.01
N SER A 49 -2.48 35.43 -38.05
CA SER A 49 -1.76 35.28 -39.31
C SER A 49 -0.27 35.59 -39.17
N ALA A 50 0.07 36.52 -38.28
CA ALA A 50 1.45 36.93 -38.01
C ALA A 50 2.21 35.93 -37.12
N ASP A 51 1.54 35.31 -36.13
CA ASP A 51 2.17 34.38 -35.19
C ASP A 51 1.26 33.21 -34.77
N PHE A 52 0.71 32.51 -35.77
CA PHE A 52 -0.12 31.32 -35.53
C PHE A 52 0.64 30.27 -34.72
N THR A 53 1.92 30.07 -35.05
CA THR A 53 2.76 29.07 -34.42
C THR A 53 3.04 29.40 -32.96
N GLY A 54 3.30 30.66 -32.61
CA GLY A 54 3.52 31.08 -31.22
C GLY A 54 2.28 30.90 -30.35
N VAL A 55 1.10 31.27 -30.86
CA VAL A 55 -0.19 31.06 -30.16
C VAL A 55 -0.46 29.57 -29.94
N LEU A 56 -0.22 28.74 -30.96
CA LEU A 56 -0.38 27.29 -30.86
C LEU A 56 0.60 26.68 -29.85
N LEU A 57 1.87 27.10 -29.87
CA LEU A 57 2.91 26.60 -28.95
C LEU A 57 2.60 26.97 -27.50
N ALA A 58 2.13 28.20 -27.26
CA ALA A 58 1.74 28.66 -25.94
C ALA A 58 0.58 27.84 -25.38
N GLY A 59 -0.50 27.66 -26.15
CA GLY A 59 -1.65 26.85 -25.76
C GLY A 59 -1.31 25.38 -25.50
N LEU A 60 -0.40 24.83 -26.31
CA LEU A 60 0.09 23.46 -26.16
C LEU A 60 0.95 23.30 -24.88
N LYS A 61 1.84 24.25 -24.60
CA LYS A 61 2.73 24.22 -23.43
C LYS A 61 1.95 24.27 -22.11
N ASP A 62 0.94 25.12 -22.03
CA ASP A 62 0.09 25.22 -20.84
C ASP A 62 -0.70 23.92 -20.61
N ASN A 63 -1.21 23.31 -21.67
CA ASN A 63 -1.93 22.05 -21.58
C ASN A 63 -1.05 20.85 -21.24
N ILE A 64 0.14 20.74 -21.84
CA ILE A 64 1.09 19.67 -21.51
C ILE A 64 1.48 19.76 -20.04
N THR A 65 1.74 20.97 -19.53
CA THR A 65 2.09 21.17 -18.11
C THR A 65 0.94 20.76 -17.18
N GLY A 66 -0.30 21.13 -17.52
CA GLY A 66 -1.49 20.73 -16.77
C GLY A 66 -1.74 19.22 -16.79
N ALA A 67 -1.71 18.61 -17.97
CA ALA A 67 -1.95 17.18 -18.17
C ALA A 67 -0.86 16.32 -17.52
N ALA A 68 0.41 16.72 -17.61
CA ALA A 68 1.52 16.04 -16.95
C ALA A 68 1.37 16.07 -15.42
N LYS A 69 1.00 17.23 -14.85
CA LYS A 69 0.76 17.38 -13.41
C LYS A 69 -0.41 16.52 -12.92
N ALA A 70 -1.48 16.43 -13.71
CA ALA A 70 -2.64 15.59 -13.41
C ALA A 70 -2.28 14.09 -13.44
N LYS A 71 -1.56 13.62 -14.47
CA LYS A 71 -1.08 12.23 -14.52
C LYS A 71 -0.12 11.90 -13.38
N ALA A 72 0.83 12.79 -13.07
CA ALA A 72 1.75 12.59 -11.96
C ALA A 72 1.02 12.46 -10.62
N LYS A 73 0.00 13.30 -10.38
CA LYS A 73 -0.84 13.20 -9.17
C LYS A 73 -1.63 11.90 -9.13
N ALA A 74 -2.25 11.49 -10.23
CA ALA A 74 -3.00 10.24 -10.32
C ALA A 74 -2.11 9.00 -10.09
N ALA A 75 -0.92 8.98 -10.69
CA ALA A 75 0.06 7.93 -10.46
C ALA A 75 0.53 7.88 -8.99
N ALA A 76 0.81 9.03 -8.39
CA ALA A 76 1.19 9.13 -6.98
C ALA A 76 0.09 8.65 -6.04
N GLU A 77 -1.19 8.97 -6.31
CA GLU A 77 -2.31 8.47 -5.51
C GLU A 77 -2.51 6.96 -5.66
N LYS A 78 -2.37 6.43 -6.88
CA LYS A 78 -2.46 4.98 -7.12
C LYS A 78 -1.35 4.22 -6.38
N VAL A 79 -0.10 4.69 -6.48
CA VAL A 79 1.03 4.10 -5.74
C VAL A 79 0.82 4.18 -4.23
N LYS A 80 0.30 5.31 -3.71
CA LYS A 80 -0.05 5.42 -2.28
C LYS A 80 -1.14 4.45 -1.87
N ALA A 81 -2.18 4.27 -2.69
CA ALA A 81 -3.27 3.34 -2.40
C ALA A 81 -2.77 1.89 -2.39
N GLU A 82 -1.97 1.49 -3.38
CA GLU A 82 -1.38 0.15 -3.45
C GLU A 82 -0.41 -0.11 -2.29
N ALA A 83 0.43 0.87 -1.93
CA ALA A 83 1.33 0.76 -0.79
C ALA A 83 0.56 0.62 0.53
N LYS A 84 -0.52 1.40 0.71
CA LYS A 84 -1.37 1.30 1.91
C LYS A 84 -2.07 -0.05 1.99
N ALA A 85 -2.60 -0.57 0.88
CA ALA A 85 -3.24 -1.88 0.83
C ALA A 85 -2.26 -3.02 1.18
N LYS A 86 -1.03 -2.97 0.66
CA LYS A 86 0.02 -3.95 1.00
C LYS A 86 0.39 -3.88 2.49
N LEU A 87 0.52 -2.67 3.03
CA LEU A 87 0.89 -2.47 4.43
C LEU A 87 -0.20 -2.97 5.40
N ASP A 88 -1.48 -2.72 5.09
CA ASP A 88 -2.61 -3.24 5.88
C ASP A 88 -2.68 -4.78 5.81
N ALA A 89 -2.50 -5.37 4.63
CA ALA A 89 -2.49 -6.82 4.46
C ALA A 89 -1.32 -7.49 5.22
N GLU A 90 -0.15 -6.87 5.23
CA GLU A 90 1.01 -7.38 5.97
C GLU A 90 0.82 -7.26 7.49
N LYS A 91 0.23 -6.15 7.96
CA LYS A 91 -0.14 -5.99 9.37
C LYS A 91 -1.14 -7.04 9.82
N ALA A 92 -2.18 -7.32 9.03
CA ALA A 92 -3.17 -8.35 9.36
C ALA A 92 -2.51 -9.73 9.52
N LYS A 93 -1.65 -10.12 8.56
CA LYS A 93 -0.90 -11.38 8.62
C LYS A 93 0.06 -11.44 9.82
N ALA A 94 0.74 -10.34 10.14
CA ALA A 94 1.61 -10.27 11.29
C ALA A 94 0.82 -10.42 12.60
N GLN A 95 -0.33 -9.77 12.72
CA GLN A 95 -1.22 -9.85 13.87
C GLN A 95 -1.74 -11.29 14.08
N GLU A 96 -2.17 -11.97 13.02
CA GLU A 96 -2.61 -13.37 13.07
C GLU A 96 -1.48 -14.30 13.53
N ARG A 97 -0.27 -14.15 12.99
CA ARG A 97 0.90 -14.94 13.42
C ARG A 97 1.21 -14.72 14.89
N LEU A 98 1.18 -13.47 15.35
CA LEU A 98 1.46 -13.11 16.74
C LEU A 98 0.41 -13.72 17.70
N ASN A 99 -0.86 -13.72 17.30
CA ASN A 99 -1.94 -14.33 18.07
C ASN A 99 -1.84 -15.87 18.08
N ALA A 100 -1.54 -16.50 16.95
CA ALA A 100 -1.34 -17.94 16.86
C ALA A 100 -0.14 -18.40 17.69
N GLU A 101 0.97 -17.66 17.65
CA GLU A 101 2.17 -17.96 18.44
C GLU A 101 1.91 -17.78 19.94
N LYS A 102 1.19 -16.73 20.34
CA LYS A 102 0.76 -16.54 21.73
C LYS A 102 -0.15 -17.66 22.22
N ALA A 103 -1.09 -18.12 21.40
CA ALA A 103 -1.97 -19.23 21.75
C ALA A 103 -1.17 -20.53 21.94
N ALA A 104 -0.27 -20.85 21.00
CA ALA A 104 0.58 -22.02 21.08
C ALA A 104 1.54 -21.98 22.29
N ALA A 105 2.12 -20.82 22.58
CA ALA A 105 3.00 -20.64 23.75
C ALA A 105 2.22 -20.82 25.06
N LYS A 106 0.99 -20.29 25.14
CA LYS A 106 0.13 -20.43 26.32
C LYS A 106 -0.29 -21.88 26.53
N GLU A 107 -0.62 -22.61 25.46
CA GLU A 107 -1.00 -24.02 25.54
C GLU A 107 0.18 -24.90 25.98
N LYS A 108 1.38 -24.66 25.45
CA LYS A 108 2.61 -25.32 25.90
C LYS A 108 2.92 -25.05 27.38
N ALA A 109 2.83 -23.79 27.80
CA ALA A 109 3.07 -23.42 29.20
C ALA A 109 2.05 -24.08 30.16
N GLN A 110 0.78 -24.18 29.73
CA GLN A 110 -0.26 -24.85 30.49
C GLN A 110 0.02 -26.36 30.60
N ALA A 111 0.35 -27.01 29.49
CA ALA A 111 0.72 -28.43 29.47
C ALA A 111 1.94 -28.74 30.35
N GLU A 112 2.96 -27.87 30.36
CA GLU A 112 4.13 -28.01 31.24
C GLU A 112 3.77 -27.85 32.73
N LEU A 113 2.87 -26.91 33.05
CA LEU A 113 2.37 -26.72 34.42
C LEU A 113 1.58 -27.92 34.89
N ASP A 114 0.71 -28.48 34.05
CA ASP A 114 -0.09 -29.65 34.39
C ASP A 114 0.77 -30.91 34.52
N ALA A 115 1.78 -31.09 33.65
CA ALA A 115 2.77 -32.16 33.78
C ALA A 115 3.58 -32.06 35.08
N LYS A 116 4.05 -30.86 35.45
CA LYS A 116 4.77 -30.64 36.72
C LYS A 116 3.88 -30.89 37.94
N LYS A 117 2.60 -30.51 37.89
CA LYS A 117 1.64 -30.79 38.97
C LYS A 117 1.37 -32.28 39.14
N GLU A 118 1.21 -33.02 38.05
CA GLU A 118 1.08 -34.49 38.07
C GLU A 118 2.32 -35.16 38.67
N GLU A 119 3.51 -34.73 38.26
CA GLU A 119 4.77 -35.28 38.79
C GLU A 119 4.93 -34.98 40.30
N ALA A 120 4.58 -33.76 40.73
CA ALA A 120 4.58 -33.39 42.14
C ALA A 120 3.58 -34.21 42.96
N LYS A 121 2.37 -34.45 42.44
CA LYS A 121 1.37 -35.32 43.09
C LYS A 121 1.87 -36.75 43.22
N LYS A 122 2.44 -37.33 42.17
CA LYS A 122 3.02 -38.69 42.22
C LYS A 122 4.16 -38.80 43.23
N LYS A 123 5.06 -37.81 43.26
CA LYS A 123 6.15 -37.74 44.25
C LYS A 123 5.60 -37.66 45.68
N ALA A 124 4.62 -36.78 45.93
CA ALA A 124 3.98 -36.63 47.24
C ALA A 124 3.25 -37.91 47.68
N ALA A 125 2.53 -38.59 46.77
CA ALA A 125 1.85 -39.85 47.06
C ALA A 125 2.85 -40.96 47.42
N SER A 126 3.94 -41.12 46.66
CA SER A 126 4.96 -42.13 46.98
C SER A 126 5.71 -41.83 48.28
N ALA A 127 5.92 -40.55 48.62
CA ALA A 127 6.54 -40.15 49.88
C ALA A 127 5.62 -40.43 51.07
N ALA A 128 4.31 -40.17 50.93
CA ALA A 128 3.31 -40.49 51.95
C ALA A 128 3.18 -42.00 52.18
N GLU A 129 3.24 -42.80 51.12
CA GLU A 129 3.18 -44.27 51.23
C GLU A 129 4.42 -44.83 51.92
N LYS A 130 5.63 -44.37 51.52
CA LYS A 130 6.89 -44.73 52.20
C LYS A 130 6.92 -44.30 53.68
N ALA A 131 6.33 -43.16 54.01
CA ALA A 131 6.22 -42.70 55.39
C ALA A 131 5.28 -43.59 56.21
N LYS A 132 4.11 -43.96 55.66
CA LYS A 132 3.16 -44.89 56.30
C LYS A 132 3.78 -46.26 56.53
N ASP A 133 4.53 -46.78 55.56
CA ASP A 133 5.18 -48.09 55.66
C ASP A 133 6.28 -48.12 56.75
N LYS A 134 7.11 -47.07 56.82
CA LYS A 134 8.09 -46.89 57.90
C LYS A 134 7.45 -46.83 59.28
N ILE A 135 6.37 -46.06 59.45
CA ILE A 135 5.66 -45.95 60.73
C ILE A 135 5.08 -47.31 61.13
N LYS A 136 4.50 -48.06 60.19
CA LYS A 136 3.93 -49.39 60.46
C LYS A 136 5.00 -50.41 60.85
N SER A 137 6.17 -50.39 60.20
CA SER A 137 7.30 -51.26 60.56
C SER A 137 7.88 -50.92 61.94
N GLY A 138 7.99 -49.63 62.28
CA GLY A 138 8.49 -49.17 63.58
C GLY A 138 7.56 -49.54 64.74
N LEU A 139 6.24 -49.40 64.55
CA LEU A 139 5.25 -49.79 65.55
C LEU A 139 5.22 -51.30 65.80
N GLY A 140 5.36 -52.11 64.73
CA GLY A 140 5.40 -53.57 64.84
C GLY A 140 6.63 -54.10 65.57
N THR A 141 7.71 -53.32 65.61
CA THR A 141 8.96 -53.66 66.32
C THR A 141 8.89 -53.26 67.82
N LEU A 142 8.03 -52.29 68.18
CA LEU A 142 7.84 -51.80 69.55
C LEU A 142 6.79 -52.58 70.36
N LEU A 143 5.94 -53.37 69.70
CA LEU A 143 4.83 -54.12 70.30
C LEU A 143 5.13 -55.63 70.46
N LYS A 144 6.39 -56.04 70.33
CA LYS A 144 6.86 -57.43 70.42
C LYS A 144 7.99 -57.52 71.44
#